data_AF-A0A257TGD7-F1
#
_entry.id   AF-A0A257TGD7-F1
#
_cell.length_a   1.000
_cell.length_b   1.000
_cell.length_c   1.000
_cell.angle_alpha   90.00
_cell.angle_beta   90.00
_cell.angle_gamma   90.00
#
_symmetry.space_group_name_H-M   'P 1'
#
loop_
_entity.id
_entity.type
_entity.pdbx_description
1 polymer ?
#
loop_
_entity_poly.entity_id
_entity_poly.type
_entity_poly.pdbx_seq_one_letter_code
_entity_poly.pdbx_strand_id
1 'polypeptide(L)'
;MNNQYRFAVALGVFWLLIALQFGDAWLRGWATHAQMRRRHGLGEHGGLIVDIPLSLLFAYLVAKYHFFWFSDWSMGILGGWYVAWNILTFVVFVPAGRTKPEAHTANGKVFLAMHVHNVYAALLSLIATMVFLPGFSTPEVSKGDIWFMAIFLCVWAFFGVRKFNPHWNFDTATKQQVGAEIALLLALAVGRTIL
;
A
#
# COMPACT_ATOMS: atom_id res chain seq x y z
N MET A 1 4.82 26.40 -3.37
CA MET A 1 5.76 25.28 -3.63
C MET A 1 5.49 24.74 -5.03
N ASN A 2 6.50 24.68 -5.92
CA ASN A 2 6.29 24.22 -7.29
C ASN A 2 6.03 22.70 -7.35
N ASN A 3 5.43 22.21 -8.44
CA ASN A 3 5.04 20.80 -8.58
C ASN A 3 6.24 19.86 -8.54
N GLN A 4 7.38 20.27 -9.10
CA GLN A 4 8.61 19.47 -9.10
C GLN A 4 9.11 19.19 -7.69
N TYR A 5 9.10 20.19 -6.81
CA TYR A 5 9.51 20.02 -5.43
C TYR A 5 8.53 19.13 -4.65
N ARG A 6 7.20 19.30 -4.85
CA ARG A 6 6.17 18.42 -4.26
C ARG A 6 6.38 16.96 -4.66
N PHE A 7 6.61 16.72 -5.94
CA PHE A 7 6.91 15.39 -6.47
C PHE A 7 8.16 14.81 -5.83
N ALA A 8 9.26 15.56 -5.82
CA ALA A 8 10.54 15.11 -5.29
C ALA A 8 10.48 14.79 -3.79
N VAL A 9 9.77 15.61 -3.00
CA VAL A 9 9.59 15.36 -1.56
C VAL A 9 8.73 14.13 -1.33
N ALA A 10 7.57 14.01 -1.99
CA ALA A 10 6.70 12.85 -1.84
C ALA A 10 7.43 11.57 -2.25
N LEU A 11 8.11 11.60 -3.39
CA LEU A 11 8.90 10.48 -3.88
C LEU A 11 10.03 10.16 -2.90
N GLY A 12 10.77 11.15 -2.41
CA GLY A 12 11.84 10.95 -1.44
C GLY A 12 11.36 10.26 -0.16
N VAL A 13 10.19 10.65 0.37
CA VAL A 13 9.56 9.99 1.52
C VAL A 13 9.22 8.54 1.20
N PHE A 14 8.55 8.27 0.09
CA PHE A 14 8.18 6.91 -0.28
C PHE A 14 9.40 6.01 -0.51
N TRP A 15 10.42 6.51 -1.21
CA TRP A 15 11.66 5.75 -1.46
C TRP A 15 12.45 5.50 -0.18
N LEU A 16 12.46 6.45 0.76
CA LEU A 16 13.04 6.22 2.08
C LEU A 16 12.31 5.07 2.81
N LEU A 17 10.98 5.08 2.81
CA LEU A 17 10.19 4.02 3.42
C LEU A 17 10.43 2.67 2.74
N ILE A 18 10.49 2.60 1.41
CA ILE A 18 10.82 1.37 0.68
C ILE A 18 12.25 0.91 1.02
N ALA A 19 13.22 1.82 1.05
CA ALA A 19 14.61 1.48 1.35
C ALA A 19 14.76 0.94 2.78
N LEU A 20 14.05 1.51 3.76
CA LEU A 20 14.05 1.02 5.14
C LEU A 20 13.42 -0.37 5.25
N GLN A 21 12.28 -0.60 4.57
CA GLN A 21 11.65 -1.92 4.52
C GLN A 21 12.57 -2.97 3.86
N PHE A 22 13.16 -2.61 2.73
CA PHE A 22 14.09 -3.48 2.00
C PHE A 22 15.37 -3.74 2.78
N GLY A 23 15.90 -2.74 3.48
CA GLY A 23 17.08 -2.86 4.34
C GLY A 23 16.86 -3.85 5.48
N ASP A 24 15.76 -3.72 6.23
CA ASP A 24 15.42 -4.67 7.30
C ASP A 24 15.18 -6.07 6.74
N ALA A 25 14.44 -6.18 5.63
CA ALA A 25 14.23 -7.45 4.94
C ALA A 25 15.57 -8.08 4.50
N TRP A 26 16.52 -7.29 4.00
CA TRP A 26 17.83 -7.76 3.56
C TRP A 26 18.65 -8.29 4.73
N LEU A 27 18.74 -7.52 5.81
CA LEU A 27 19.48 -7.91 7.01
C LEU A 27 18.97 -9.23 7.59
N ARG A 28 17.65 -9.44 7.55
CA ARG A 28 16.98 -10.65 8.04
C ARG A 28 16.92 -11.79 7.02
N GLY A 29 17.39 -11.58 5.79
CA GLY A 29 17.43 -12.64 4.76
C GLY A 29 16.12 -12.87 4.01
N TRP A 30 15.24 -11.86 4.00
CA TRP A 30 13.93 -11.89 3.33
C TRP A 30 13.86 -11.10 2.03
N ALA A 31 14.86 -10.27 1.71
CA ALA A 31 14.78 -9.37 0.55
C ALA A 31 14.85 -10.06 -0.82
N THR A 32 15.53 -11.20 -0.93
CA THR A 32 15.70 -11.91 -2.21
C THR A 32 15.38 -13.39 -2.10
N HIS A 33 14.93 -13.98 -3.21
CA HIS A 33 14.70 -15.43 -3.35
C HIS A 33 15.91 -16.26 -2.90
N ALA A 34 17.11 -15.83 -3.29
CA ALA A 34 18.35 -16.50 -2.90
C ALA A 34 18.66 -16.39 -1.39
N GLN A 35 18.31 -15.29 -0.72
CA GLN A 35 18.50 -15.16 0.73
C GLN A 35 17.50 -16.02 1.50
N MET A 36 16.22 -16.00 1.13
CA MET A 36 15.20 -16.78 1.82
C MET A 36 15.43 -18.28 1.65
N ARG A 37 15.86 -18.72 0.45
CA ARG A 37 16.17 -20.13 0.23
C ARG A 37 17.32 -20.59 1.11
N ARG A 38 18.35 -19.75 1.27
CA ARG A 38 19.53 -20.05 2.07
C ARG A 38 19.29 -19.97 3.58
N ARG A 39 18.50 -19.01 4.06
CA ARG A 39 18.34 -18.73 5.50
C ARG A 39 17.08 -19.32 6.10
N HIS A 40 16.02 -19.45 5.31
CA HIS A 40 14.68 -19.83 5.77
C HIS A 40 14.14 -21.09 5.07
N GLY A 41 14.85 -21.62 4.07
CA GLY A 41 14.36 -22.75 3.26
C GLY A 41 13.18 -22.40 2.36
N LEU A 42 12.90 -21.10 2.16
CA LEU A 42 11.71 -20.62 1.44
C LEU A 42 12.08 -20.12 0.04
N GLY A 43 11.20 -20.39 -0.91
CA GLY A 43 11.45 -20.07 -2.31
C GLY A 43 11.23 -18.61 -2.69
N GLU A 44 10.46 -17.83 -1.94
CA GLU A 44 9.74 -16.68 -2.52
C GLU A 44 9.48 -15.50 -1.59
N HIS A 45 9.46 -14.30 -2.18
CA HIS A 45 9.29 -13.03 -1.49
C HIS A 45 8.11 -12.27 -2.10
N GLY A 46 7.16 -11.88 -1.25
CA GLY A 46 5.81 -11.56 -1.69
C GLY A 46 5.49 -10.12 -2.06
N GLY A 47 6.34 -9.11 -1.83
CA GLY A 47 5.79 -7.76 -1.99
C GLY A 47 6.58 -6.53 -1.59
N LEU A 48 7.91 -6.49 -1.69
CA LEU A 48 8.61 -5.20 -1.56
C LEU A 48 8.73 -4.42 -2.87
N ILE A 49 8.82 -5.12 -4.00
CA ILE A 49 9.01 -4.50 -5.33
C ILE A 49 7.72 -3.83 -5.80
N VAL A 50 6.59 -4.34 -5.34
CA VAL A 50 5.25 -3.87 -5.70
C VAL A 50 5.02 -2.42 -5.16
N ASP A 51 5.71 -2.01 -4.10
CA ASP A 51 5.58 -0.64 -3.59
C ASP A 51 6.17 0.43 -4.53
N ILE A 52 7.05 0.06 -5.47
CA ILE A 52 7.69 1.01 -6.39
C ILE A 52 6.69 1.71 -7.33
N PRO A 53 5.88 0.99 -8.14
CA PRO A 53 4.90 1.62 -9.02
C PRO A 53 3.84 2.43 -8.25
N LEU A 54 3.43 1.98 -7.07
CA LEU A 54 2.55 2.75 -6.17
C LEU A 54 3.21 4.08 -5.77
N SER A 55 4.46 4.05 -5.29
CA SER A 55 5.18 5.25 -4.87
C SER A 55 5.26 6.31 -5.97
N LEU A 56 5.50 5.88 -7.21
CA LEU A 56 5.55 6.78 -8.37
C LEU A 56 4.18 7.41 -8.67
N LEU A 57 3.14 6.59 -8.72
CA LEU A 57 1.77 7.05 -8.97
C LEU A 57 1.34 8.06 -7.90
N PHE A 58 1.53 7.72 -6.65
CA PHE A 58 1.10 8.54 -5.53
C PHE A 58 1.90 9.85 -5.45
N ALA A 59 3.21 9.83 -5.69
CA ALA A 59 4.02 11.05 -5.80
C ALA A 59 3.54 11.97 -6.94
N TYR A 60 3.17 11.40 -8.09
CA TYR A 60 2.57 12.16 -9.19
C TYR A 60 1.25 12.83 -8.76
N LEU A 61 0.35 12.10 -8.08
CA LEU A 61 -0.92 12.65 -7.60
C LEU A 61 -0.69 13.77 -6.57
N VAL A 62 0.25 13.60 -5.63
CA VAL A 62 0.64 14.66 -4.67
C VAL A 62 1.04 15.94 -5.40
N ALA A 63 1.88 15.80 -6.42
CA ALA A 63 2.44 16.93 -7.16
C ALA A 63 1.37 17.64 -8.01
N LYS A 64 0.44 16.89 -8.59
CA LYS A 64 -0.62 17.41 -9.47
C LYS A 64 -1.74 18.11 -8.71
N TYR A 65 -2.16 17.55 -7.57
CA TYR A 65 -3.40 17.93 -6.89
C TYR A 65 -3.23 18.69 -5.59
N HIS A 66 -1.99 18.90 -5.15
CA HIS A 66 -1.63 19.73 -3.98
C HIS A 66 -2.50 19.40 -2.76
N PHE A 67 -2.67 18.11 -2.48
CA PHE A 67 -3.56 17.67 -1.40
C PHE A 67 -3.29 18.40 -0.07
N PHE A 68 -4.31 18.58 0.75
CA PHE A 68 -4.19 19.29 2.02
C PHE A 68 -3.66 18.38 3.14
N TRP A 69 -2.36 18.04 3.14
CA TRP A 69 -1.75 17.06 4.06
C TRP A 69 -1.76 17.45 5.54
N PHE A 70 -1.63 18.75 5.83
CA PHE A 70 -1.42 19.27 7.19
C PHE A 70 -2.67 19.95 7.77
N SER A 71 -3.85 19.38 7.53
CA SER A 71 -5.08 19.79 8.22
C SER A 71 -5.41 18.78 9.32
N ASP A 72 -6.17 19.22 10.33
CA ASP A 72 -6.64 18.34 11.40
C ASP A 72 -7.43 17.14 10.84
N TRP A 73 -8.21 17.37 9.79
CA TRP A 73 -8.94 16.33 9.08
C TRP A 73 -8.02 15.30 8.42
N SER A 74 -7.01 15.74 7.68
CA SER A 74 -6.07 14.84 7.00
C SER A 74 -5.21 14.06 7.97
N MET A 75 -4.79 14.68 9.08
CA MET A 75 -4.07 14.01 10.16
C MET A 75 -4.95 13.00 10.89
N GLY A 76 -6.23 13.31 11.09
CA GLY A 76 -7.22 12.38 11.62
C GLY A 76 -7.42 11.16 10.73
N ILE A 77 -7.55 11.36 9.41
CA ILE A 77 -7.64 10.27 8.42
C ILE A 77 -6.38 9.41 8.43
N LEU A 78 -5.19 10.04 8.43
CA LEU A 78 -3.92 9.34 8.50
C LEU A 78 -3.79 8.50 9.77
N GLY A 79 -4.16 9.06 10.93
CA GLY A 79 -4.17 8.34 12.20
C GLY A 79 -5.13 7.16 12.18
N GLY A 80 -6.34 7.34 11.64
CA GLY A 80 -7.32 6.27 11.46
C GLY A 80 -6.78 5.12 10.60
N TRP A 81 -6.18 5.43 9.45
CA TRP A 81 -5.55 4.43 8.60
C TRP A 81 -4.38 3.73 9.27
N TYR A 82 -3.51 4.47 9.97
CA TYR A 82 -2.39 3.88 10.69
C TYR A 82 -2.85 2.90 11.76
N VAL A 83 -3.90 3.23 12.52
CA VAL A 83 -4.51 2.32 13.49
C VAL A 83 -5.10 1.09 12.80
N ALA A 84 -5.85 1.28 11.70
CA ALA A 84 -6.44 0.17 10.94
C ALA A 84 -5.38 -0.82 10.42
N TRP A 85 -4.27 -0.31 9.86
CA TRP A 85 -3.16 -1.14 9.39
C TRP A 85 -2.45 -1.88 10.52
N ASN A 86 -2.30 -1.27 11.70
CA ASN A 86 -1.75 -1.96 12.88
C ASN A 86 -2.70 -3.04 13.40
N ILE A 87 -4.02 -2.79 13.44
CA ILE A 87 -5.01 -3.82 13.80
C ILE A 87 -4.88 -5.00 12.83
N LEU A 88 -4.86 -4.74 11.53
CA LEU A 88 -4.71 -5.78 10.51
C LEU A 88 -3.40 -6.56 10.68
N THR A 89 -2.31 -5.87 11.01
CA THR A 89 -1.01 -6.49 11.33
C THR A 89 -1.13 -7.51 12.45
N PHE A 90 -1.67 -7.11 13.60
CA PHE A 90 -1.69 -7.98 14.78
C PHE A 90 -2.79 -9.04 14.74
N VAL A 91 -3.93 -8.76 14.11
CA VAL A 91 -5.08 -9.68 14.06
C VAL A 91 -4.98 -10.67 12.90
N VAL A 92 -4.42 -10.26 11.76
CA VAL A 92 -4.40 -11.09 10.54
C VAL A 92 -2.98 -11.54 10.20
N PHE A 93 -2.04 -10.61 10.06
CA PHE A 93 -0.71 -10.94 9.54
C PHE A 93 0.19 -11.66 10.55
N VAL A 94 0.15 -11.30 11.83
CA VAL A 94 0.95 -11.98 12.88
C VAL A 94 0.57 -13.46 13.02
N PRO A 95 -0.72 -13.83 13.13
CA PRO A 95 -1.12 -15.24 13.11
C PRO A 95 -0.73 -15.94 11.81
N ALA A 96 -0.98 -15.33 10.65
CA ALA A 96 -0.60 -15.89 9.35
C ALA A 96 0.91 -16.09 9.21
N GLY A 97 1.73 -15.20 9.78
CA GLY A 97 3.19 -15.29 9.78
C GLY A 97 3.76 -16.48 10.56
N ARG A 98 2.94 -17.21 11.34
CA ARG A 98 3.33 -18.50 11.94
C ARG A 98 3.29 -19.65 10.95
N THR A 99 2.40 -19.60 9.95
CA THR A 99 2.22 -20.65 8.94
C THR A 99 2.86 -20.28 7.62
N LYS A 100 2.93 -18.98 7.29
CA LYS A 100 3.48 -18.43 6.06
C LYS A 100 4.41 -17.25 6.41
N PRO A 101 5.61 -17.51 6.94
CA PRO A 101 6.54 -16.46 7.34
C PRO A 101 7.05 -15.64 6.14
N GLU A 102 7.21 -14.33 6.32
CA GLU A 102 7.75 -13.42 5.32
C GLU A 102 8.49 -12.23 5.95
N ALA A 103 8.96 -11.29 5.11
CA ALA A 103 9.74 -10.12 5.52
C ALA A 103 9.06 -9.25 6.58
N HIS A 104 7.74 -9.18 6.55
CA HIS A 104 6.94 -8.33 7.43
C HIS A 104 6.61 -9.04 8.75
N THR A 105 6.27 -10.33 8.67
CA THR A 105 5.86 -11.13 9.84
C THR A 105 6.40 -12.56 9.74
N ALA A 106 7.07 -13.04 10.79
CA ALA A 106 7.48 -14.44 10.88
C ALA A 106 7.43 -14.94 12.33
N ASN A 107 7.07 -16.22 12.51
CA ASN A 107 7.04 -16.88 13.82
C ASN A 107 6.18 -16.14 14.86
N GLY A 108 5.09 -15.50 14.41
CA GLY A 108 4.22 -14.72 15.29
C GLY A 108 4.83 -13.42 15.80
N LYS A 109 5.88 -12.92 15.13
CA LYS A 109 6.54 -11.64 15.45
C LYS A 109 6.39 -10.67 14.28
N VAL A 110 6.32 -9.39 14.63
CA VAL A 110 6.36 -8.27 13.69
C VAL A 110 7.81 -7.77 13.59
N PHE A 111 8.29 -7.53 12.38
CA PHE A 111 9.60 -6.93 12.16
C PHE A 111 9.51 -5.45 11.82
N LEU A 112 10.66 -4.76 11.86
CA LEU A 112 10.72 -3.34 11.54
C LEU A 112 10.16 -3.07 10.15
N ALA A 113 10.43 -3.95 9.17
CA ALA A 113 9.85 -3.85 7.84
C ALA A 113 8.32 -3.69 7.87
N MET A 114 7.59 -4.42 8.72
CA MET A 114 6.12 -4.28 8.81
C MET A 114 5.68 -2.96 9.44
N HIS A 115 6.40 -2.47 10.46
CA HIS A 115 6.07 -1.17 11.03
C HIS A 115 6.26 -0.04 10.02
N VAL A 116 7.35 -0.10 9.22
CA VAL A 116 7.58 0.85 8.14
C VAL A 116 6.55 0.67 7.02
N HIS A 117 6.17 -0.57 6.69
CA HIS A 117 5.11 -0.87 5.74
C HIS A 117 3.77 -0.28 6.17
N ASN A 118 3.41 -0.35 7.46
CA ASN A 118 2.17 0.26 7.97
C ASN A 118 2.16 1.78 7.81
N VAL A 119 3.29 2.45 8.01
CA VAL A 119 3.41 3.89 7.75
C VAL A 119 3.24 4.18 6.26
N TYR A 120 3.90 3.41 5.41
CA TYR A 120 3.77 3.50 3.96
C TYR A 120 2.32 3.29 3.49
N ALA A 121 1.68 2.21 3.94
CA ALA A 121 0.30 1.87 3.62
C ALA A 121 -0.68 2.94 4.12
N ALA A 122 -0.47 3.51 5.32
CA ALA A 122 -1.31 4.59 5.83
C ALA A 122 -1.21 5.86 4.97
N LEU A 123 -0.01 6.23 4.50
CA LEU A 123 0.17 7.37 3.59
C LEU A 123 -0.51 7.13 2.24
N LEU A 124 -0.38 5.92 1.68
CA LEU A 124 -1.11 5.57 0.46
C LEU A 124 -2.63 5.64 0.69
N SER A 125 -3.14 5.06 1.77
CA SER A 125 -4.56 5.10 2.09
C SER A 125 -5.09 6.52 2.26
N LEU A 126 -4.30 7.43 2.87
CA LEU A 126 -4.62 8.85 2.96
C LEU A 126 -4.81 9.47 1.57
N ILE A 127 -3.85 9.28 0.68
CA ILE A 127 -3.89 9.87 -0.66
C ILE A 127 -5.03 9.29 -1.49
N ALA A 128 -5.24 7.98 -1.40
CA ALA A 128 -6.38 7.33 -2.04
C ALA A 128 -7.70 7.93 -1.51
N THR A 129 -7.79 8.16 -0.20
CA THR A 129 -8.94 8.84 0.41
C THR A 129 -9.13 10.24 -0.17
N MET A 130 -8.06 11.03 -0.29
CA MET A 130 -8.10 12.38 -0.86
C MET A 130 -8.42 12.41 -2.37
N VAL A 131 -8.19 11.31 -3.09
CA VAL A 131 -8.61 11.16 -4.49
C VAL A 131 -10.12 10.96 -4.60
N PHE A 132 -10.68 10.11 -3.73
CA PHE A 132 -12.10 9.74 -3.79
C PHE A 132 -13.02 10.66 -2.99
N LEU A 133 -12.51 11.46 -2.06
CA LEU A 133 -13.29 12.44 -1.29
C LEU A 133 -13.12 13.86 -1.85
N PRO A 134 -14.21 14.61 -2.04
CA PRO A 134 -14.14 16.01 -2.46
C PRO A 134 -13.56 16.91 -1.35
N GLY A 135 -13.03 18.07 -1.73
CA GLY A 135 -12.57 19.11 -0.79
C GLY A 135 -11.14 18.94 -0.26
N PHE A 136 -10.42 17.89 -0.66
CA PHE A 136 -9.05 17.62 -0.18
C PHE A 136 -7.93 18.04 -1.14
N SER A 137 -8.26 18.58 -2.32
CA SER A 137 -7.28 18.89 -3.36
C SER A 137 -7.51 20.28 -4.00
N THR A 138 -6.45 20.85 -4.56
CA THR A 138 -6.53 22.05 -5.41
C THR A 138 -5.46 21.97 -6.51
N PRO A 139 -5.83 21.80 -7.80
CA PRO A 139 -7.19 21.73 -8.33
C PRO A 139 -7.96 20.48 -7.86
N GLU A 140 -9.26 20.42 -8.15
CA GLU A 140 -10.03 19.19 -7.97
C GLU A 140 -9.47 18.04 -8.80
N VAL A 141 -9.57 16.82 -8.25
CA VAL A 141 -9.12 15.60 -8.94
C VAL A 141 -9.97 15.37 -10.19
N SER A 142 -9.31 15.28 -11.34
CA SER A 142 -10.00 15.07 -12.62
C SER A 142 -10.67 13.69 -12.67
N LYS A 143 -11.81 13.61 -13.37
CA LYS A 143 -12.53 12.34 -13.58
C LYS A 143 -11.63 11.25 -14.20
N GLY A 144 -10.74 11.65 -15.11
CA GLY A 144 -9.77 10.74 -15.72
C GLY A 144 -8.83 10.11 -14.69
N ASP A 145 -8.27 10.91 -13.79
CA ASP A 145 -7.35 10.40 -12.76
C ASP A 145 -8.07 9.59 -11.68
N ILE A 146 -9.34 9.89 -11.36
CA ILE A 146 -10.17 9.08 -10.46
C ILE A 146 -10.36 7.67 -11.04
N TRP A 147 -10.75 7.56 -12.30
CA TRP A 147 -10.93 6.27 -12.97
C TRP A 147 -9.61 5.54 -13.16
N PHE A 148 -8.55 6.24 -13.54
CA PHE A 148 -7.22 5.67 -13.64
C PHE A 148 -6.77 5.09 -12.30
N MET A 149 -6.96 5.83 -11.21
CA MET A 149 -6.63 5.37 -9.86
C MET A 149 -7.44 4.14 -9.46
N ALA A 150 -8.76 4.15 -9.69
CA ALA A 150 -9.62 3.02 -9.38
C ALA A 150 -9.22 1.76 -10.16
N ILE A 151 -9.01 1.88 -11.48
CA ILE A 151 -8.56 0.76 -12.33
C ILE A 151 -7.19 0.25 -11.87
N PHE A 152 -6.25 1.16 -11.62
CA PHE A 152 -4.92 0.82 -11.14
C PHE A 152 -5.01 0.05 -9.81
N LEU A 153 -5.81 0.53 -8.85
CA LEU A 153 -6.00 -0.14 -7.56
C LEU A 153 -6.78 -1.46 -7.67
N CYS A 154 -7.70 -1.61 -8.62
CA CYS A 154 -8.37 -2.90 -8.87
C CYS A 154 -7.38 -3.93 -9.43
N VAL A 155 -6.57 -3.53 -10.41
CA VAL A 155 -5.46 -4.34 -10.92
C VAL A 155 -4.50 -4.67 -9.78
N TRP A 156 -4.19 -3.68 -8.93
CA TRP A 156 -3.35 -3.84 -7.76
C TRP A 156 -3.92 -4.85 -6.77
N ALA A 157 -5.19 -4.75 -6.38
CA ALA A 157 -5.83 -5.65 -5.43
C ALA A 157 -5.75 -7.09 -5.93
N PHE A 158 -6.00 -7.29 -7.23
CA PHE A 158 -5.88 -8.61 -7.84
C PHE A 158 -4.44 -9.14 -7.81
N PHE A 159 -3.45 -8.36 -8.23
CA PHE A 159 -2.04 -8.81 -8.30
C PHE A 159 -1.31 -8.81 -6.95
N GLY A 160 -1.67 -7.92 -6.03
CA GLY A 160 -1.13 -7.87 -4.68
C GLY A 160 -1.54 -9.09 -3.87
N VAL A 161 -2.76 -9.59 -4.09
CA VAL A 161 -3.23 -10.86 -3.53
C VAL A 161 -2.70 -12.05 -4.34
N ARG A 162 -2.65 -11.95 -5.67
CA ARG A 162 -1.92 -12.89 -6.53
C ARG A 162 -0.42 -12.61 -6.45
N LYS A 163 0.19 -12.72 -5.26
CA LYS A 163 1.65 -12.86 -5.14
C LYS A 163 2.06 -13.87 -6.21
N PHE A 164 2.88 -13.49 -7.19
CA PHE A 164 3.07 -14.14 -8.51
C PHE A 164 3.56 -15.60 -8.45
N ASN A 165 2.86 -16.47 -7.74
CA ASN A 165 3.24 -17.81 -7.35
C ASN A 165 2.07 -18.79 -7.60
N PRO A 166 2.30 -19.89 -8.33
CA PRO A 166 1.32 -20.95 -8.51
C PRO A 166 0.84 -21.65 -7.22
N HIS A 167 1.54 -21.53 -6.08
CA HIS A 167 1.08 -22.08 -4.79
C HIS A 167 0.08 -21.18 -4.05
N TRP A 168 -0.09 -19.91 -4.47
CA TRP A 168 -1.12 -19.02 -3.94
C TRP A 168 -2.42 -19.24 -4.69
N ASN A 169 -3.20 -20.19 -4.18
CA ASN A 169 -4.56 -20.40 -4.66
C ASN A 169 -5.48 -19.31 -4.08
N PHE A 170 -6.25 -18.68 -4.97
CA PHE A 170 -7.41 -17.89 -4.59
C PHE A 170 -8.46 -18.83 -3.98
N ASP A 171 -8.39 -19.03 -2.67
CA ASP A 171 -9.47 -19.66 -1.94
C ASP A 171 -10.73 -18.76 -1.96
N THR A 172 -11.87 -19.33 -1.57
CA THR A 172 -13.15 -18.62 -1.65
C THR A 172 -13.14 -17.32 -0.85
N ALA A 173 -12.50 -17.31 0.33
CA ALA A 173 -12.41 -16.12 1.17
C ALA A 173 -11.58 -15.02 0.49
N THR A 174 -10.44 -15.38 -0.10
CA THR A 174 -9.56 -14.47 -0.85
C THR A 174 -10.28 -13.88 -2.07
N LYS A 175 -11.06 -14.70 -2.79
CA LYS A 175 -11.89 -14.23 -3.93
C LYS A 175 -12.94 -13.22 -3.47
N GLN A 176 -13.62 -13.51 -2.36
CA GLN A 176 -14.64 -12.62 -1.79
C GLN A 176 -14.02 -11.30 -1.35
N GLN A 177 -12.85 -11.33 -0.69
CA GLN A 177 -12.13 -10.14 -0.28
C GLN A 177 -11.75 -9.27 -1.48
N VAL A 178 -11.03 -9.83 -2.47
CA VAL A 178 -10.62 -9.07 -3.67
C VAL A 178 -11.83 -8.56 -4.45
N GLY A 179 -12.89 -9.37 -4.55
CA GLY A 179 -14.15 -8.94 -5.17
C GLY A 179 -14.79 -7.76 -4.46
N ALA A 180 -14.82 -7.78 -3.12
CA ALA A 180 -15.35 -6.68 -2.31
C ALA A 180 -14.49 -5.41 -2.41
N GLU A 181 -13.16 -5.54 -2.41
CA GLU A 181 -12.23 -4.43 -2.59
C GLU A 181 -12.42 -3.75 -3.95
N ILE A 182 -12.50 -4.54 -5.03
CA ILE A 182 -12.76 -4.04 -6.38
C ILE A 182 -14.13 -3.34 -6.45
N ALA A 183 -15.19 -3.97 -5.91
CA ALA A 183 -16.52 -3.39 -5.91
C ALA A 183 -16.57 -2.05 -5.17
N LEU A 184 -15.91 -1.95 -4.02
CA LEU A 184 -15.82 -0.70 -3.25
C LEU A 184 -15.08 0.39 -4.01
N LEU A 185 -13.93 0.08 -4.61
CA LEU A 185 -13.14 1.04 -5.40
C LEU A 185 -13.94 1.60 -6.58
N LEU A 186 -14.68 0.73 -7.28
CA LEU A 186 -15.54 1.14 -8.39
C LEU A 186 -16.73 1.99 -7.90
N ALA A 187 -17.36 1.62 -6.77
CA ALA A 187 -18.43 2.40 -6.18
C ALA A 187 -17.96 3.81 -5.77
N LEU A 188 -16.77 3.91 -5.18
CA LEU A 188 -16.14 5.19 -4.83
C LEU A 188 -15.83 6.04 -6.08
N ALA A 189 -15.30 5.44 -7.14
CA ALA A 189 -15.04 6.14 -8.40
C ALA A 189 -16.33 6.67 -9.05
N VAL A 190 -17.38 5.85 -9.08
CA VAL A 190 -18.70 6.24 -9.60
C VAL A 190 -19.28 7.38 -8.75
N GLY A 191 -19.32 7.22 -7.43
CA GLY A 191 -19.82 8.25 -6.51
C GLY A 191 -19.09 9.58 -6.68
N ARG A 192 -17.76 9.55 -6.76
CA ARG A 192 -16.95 10.76 -6.91
C ARG A 192 -17.06 11.43 -8.28
N THR A 193 -17.45 10.71 -9.33
CA THR A 193 -17.56 11.27 -10.70
C THR A 193 -18.96 11.81 -11.03
N ILE A 194 -19.97 11.41 -10.26
CA ILE A 194 -21.36 11.88 -10.36
C ILE A 194 -21.60 13.14 -9.51
N LEU A 195 -20.97 13.22 -8.32
CA LEU A 195 -21.01 14.37 -7.41
C LEU A 195 -20.07 15.49 -7.87
#